data_AF-K9QNX9-F1
#
_entry.id   AF-K9QNX9-F1
#
_cell.length_a   1.000
_cell.length_b   1.000
_cell.length_c   1.000
_cell.angle_alpha   90.00
_cell.angle_beta   90.00
_cell.angle_gamma   90.00
#
_symmetry.space_group_name_H-M   'P 1'
#
loop_
_entity.id
_entity.type
_entity.pdbx_description
1 polymer ?
#
loop_
_entity_poly.entity_id
_entity_poly.type
_entity_poly.pdbx_seq_one_letter_code
_entity_poly.pdbx_strand_id
1 'polypeptide(L)'
;MIIGVFLRYIKTYQAINYIPLTDDENFCGLVGNNGVGKSSILEAFDCFFNGRAWNLNIATKKSGSGVIAHIVPVFFIEKDLLPDNLISKAEALNDTVLNIKQEDIAPVNAVHFKTFSAQISKIKQNKNIEKYYILPIGVDYNGKPSLSIFNCKKVGEALFQNEFDKDFNEDQLNILNNFVIEIKSRIEYIYIPKEIDTELFTRLETKEIQVLMGETLSESLEKIVTSEQISAINGKLNDFLSILSGELKSYSYRTPTTRQRNLKKNDIYNLIIEAFFNVRKLSKKQGDQWLEIGALSSGEKQKAIIDVAYSLLRYRREGGKNLIIAVDEPESSLHMSACFDQFNSLFEISHVCRQLIFASHWYGFFPTIEKGSIAIISKKDGENKIDLINLTNYREQIRQLKNASRGNLPYDIRLKSINDFVQSVITSSMNDEPYNWIICEGSSEKIYFSKYFEDIVEKKKLRIIPVGGASEIKKLYNHLLVSYEEFKDEIKGKIILLSDTDRDLVNYDTKEYTNLICKRIINSEQERVTKLIKISSNPTAPKTEIEDVLNGKQFYDTLISFKEEFPELLGFLEEKNDVSEESVYFALDITKTQAENIEKFFNIGKNKYIFAVRYTEKIGNTYKVPDWINEVKSWI
;
A
#
# COMPACT_ATOMS: atom_id res chain seq x y z
N MET A 1 -3.40 -6.40 10.02
CA MET A 1 -3.43 -6.44 8.54
C MET A 1 -3.75 -7.86 8.10
N ILE A 2 -4.11 -8.06 6.83
CA ILE A 2 -4.28 -9.37 6.22
C ILE A 2 -3.06 -9.62 5.34
N ILE A 3 -2.23 -10.60 5.69
CA ILE A 3 -0.98 -10.89 4.95
C ILE A 3 -1.25 -11.81 3.77
N GLY A 4 -2.29 -12.63 3.81
CA GLY A 4 -2.65 -13.55 2.75
C GLY A 4 -4.07 -14.06 2.91
N VAL A 5 -4.55 -14.84 1.95
CA VAL A 5 -5.87 -15.48 2.02
C VAL A 5 -5.85 -16.83 1.33
N PHE A 6 -6.51 -17.82 1.95
CA PHE A 6 -6.88 -19.06 1.29
C PHE A 6 -8.28 -18.94 0.73
N LEU A 7 -8.41 -19.07 -0.59
CA LEU A 7 -9.69 -19.12 -1.26
C LEU A 7 -9.94 -20.52 -1.79
N ARG A 8 -11.14 -21.04 -1.55
CA ARG A 8 -11.59 -22.31 -2.11
C ARG A 8 -12.89 -22.15 -2.86
N TYR A 9 -12.86 -22.44 -4.16
CA TYR A 9 -14.01 -22.38 -5.07
C TYR A 9 -14.76 -21.03 -5.14
N ILE A 10 -14.02 -19.93 -5.15
CA ILE A 10 -14.56 -18.58 -5.29
C ILE A 10 -14.30 -18.06 -6.71
N LYS A 11 -15.36 -17.74 -7.45
CA LYS A 11 -15.33 -17.12 -8.79
C LYS A 11 -14.33 -17.79 -9.75
N THR A 12 -13.12 -17.25 -9.91
CA THR A 12 -12.06 -17.78 -10.79
C THR A 12 -11.11 -18.78 -10.11
N TYR A 13 -11.14 -18.90 -8.79
CA TYR A 13 -10.30 -19.79 -8.01
C TYR A 13 -10.96 -21.15 -7.85
N GLN A 14 -10.33 -22.19 -8.41
CA GLN A 14 -10.75 -23.59 -8.26
C GLN A 14 -9.89 -24.29 -7.20
N ALA A 15 -10.45 -25.28 -6.51
CA ALA A 15 -9.77 -25.94 -5.38
C ALA A 15 -9.24 -24.90 -4.38
N ILE A 16 -8.25 -25.24 -3.55
CA ILE A 16 -7.63 -24.30 -2.60
C ILE A 16 -6.59 -23.45 -3.33
N ASN A 17 -6.51 -22.17 -3.03
CA ASN A 17 -5.46 -21.28 -3.52
C ASN A 17 -4.98 -20.41 -2.36
N TYR A 18 -3.69 -20.43 -2.07
CA TYR A 18 -3.07 -19.45 -1.20
C TYR A 18 -2.61 -18.23 -1.98
N ILE A 19 -3.08 -17.06 -1.58
CA ILE A 19 -2.81 -15.78 -2.24
C ILE A 19 -2.08 -14.90 -1.23
N PRO A 20 -0.75 -14.76 -1.34
CA PRO A 20 0.00 -13.81 -0.53
C PRO A 20 -0.33 -12.37 -0.96
N LEU A 21 -0.55 -11.47 -0.01
CA LEU A 21 -0.90 -10.06 -0.24
C LEU A 21 0.23 -9.10 0.12
N THR A 22 0.91 -9.34 1.24
CA THR A 22 1.99 -8.46 1.73
C THR A 22 2.99 -9.19 2.61
N ASP A 23 4.25 -8.77 2.57
CA ASP A 23 5.32 -9.25 3.44
C ASP A 23 5.78 -8.22 4.48
N ASP A 24 5.29 -6.98 4.42
CA ASP A 24 5.71 -5.90 5.33
C ASP A 24 4.78 -4.67 5.24
N GLU A 25 4.28 -4.38 4.04
CA GLU A 25 3.72 -3.08 3.65
C GLU A 25 2.18 -3.01 3.67
N ASN A 26 1.68 -1.79 3.87
CA ASN A 26 0.25 -1.49 3.97
C ASN A 26 -0.40 -1.28 2.59
N PHE A 27 0.39 -0.83 1.62
CA PHE A 27 -0.02 -0.59 0.24
C PHE A 27 0.10 -1.88 -0.58
N CYS A 28 -1.02 -2.54 -0.85
CA CYS A 28 -1.08 -3.87 -1.44
C CYS A 28 -1.74 -3.85 -2.82
N GLY A 29 -0.99 -4.15 -3.88
CA GLY A 29 -1.52 -4.22 -5.24
C GLY A 29 -1.75 -5.65 -5.71
N LEU A 30 -2.93 -5.92 -6.28
CA LEU A 30 -3.27 -7.13 -7.01
C LEU A 30 -3.22 -6.81 -8.50
N VAL A 31 -2.21 -7.33 -9.21
CA VAL A 31 -1.96 -6.93 -10.60
C VAL A 31 -1.87 -8.14 -11.51
N GLY A 32 -2.37 -8.02 -12.73
CA GLY A 32 -2.42 -9.12 -13.69
C GLY A 32 -3.39 -8.84 -14.84
N ASN A 33 -3.50 -9.78 -15.78
CA ASN A 33 -4.41 -9.65 -16.93
C ASN A 33 -5.89 -9.65 -16.50
N ASN A 34 -6.78 -9.26 -17.41
CA ASN A 34 -8.21 -9.31 -17.14
C ASN A 34 -8.68 -10.77 -16.99
N GLY A 35 -9.60 -11.02 -16.07
CA GLY A 35 -10.13 -12.37 -15.82
C GLY A 35 -9.22 -13.34 -15.05
N VAL A 36 -8.08 -12.89 -14.51
CA VAL A 36 -7.20 -13.74 -13.66
C VAL A 36 -7.67 -13.86 -12.22
N GLY A 37 -8.62 -13.03 -11.77
CA GLY A 37 -9.24 -13.12 -10.44
C GLY A 37 -8.88 -12.04 -9.43
N LYS A 38 -8.29 -10.92 -9.86
CA LYS A 38 -7.90 -9.79 -8.98
C LYS A 38 -9.07 -9.29 -8.12
N SER A 39 -10.15 -8.87 -8.78
CA SER A 39 -11.39 -8.39 -8.15
C SER A 39 -12.07 -9.47 -7.30
N SER A 40 -11.94 -10.75 -7.70
CA SER A 40 -12.49 -11.88 -6.93
C SER A 40 -11.95 -11.94 -5.49
N ILE A 41 -10.71 -11.49 -5.26
CA ILE A 41 -10.11 -11.44 -3.92
C ILE A 41 -10.77 -10.35 -3.08
N LEU A 42 -10.97 -9.16 -3.66
CA LEU A 42 -11.62 -8.05 -2.97
C LEU A 42 -13.09 -8.39 -2.64
N GLU A 43 -13.81 -8.95 -3.61
CA GLU A 43 -15.17 -9.47 -3.41
C GLU A 43 -15.24 -10.57 -2.33
N ALA A 44 -14.22 -11.42 -2.22
CA ALA A 44 -14.16 -12.44 -1.18
C ALA A 44 -14.01 -11.82 0.21
N PHE A 45 -13.21 -10.76 0.35
CA PHE A 45 -13.14 -10.02 1.62
C PHE A 45 -14.45 -9.29 1.91
N ASP A 46 -15.10 -8.70 0.91
CA ASP A 46 -16.40 -8.04 1.11
C ASP A 46 -17.49 -9.04 1.55
N CYS A 47 -17.48 -10.24 0.97
CA CYS A 47 -18.29 -11.38 1.42
C CYS A 47 -17.99 -11.75 2.88
N PHE A 48 -16.70 -11.89 3.22
CA PHE A 48 -16.27 -12.24 4.57
C PHE A 48 -16.66 -11.18 5.60
N PHE A 49 -16.28 -9.91 5.43
CA PHE A 49 -16.48 -8.85 6.43
C PHE A 49 -17.89 -8.28 6.43
N ASN A 50 -18.46 -7.99 5.25
CA ASN A 50 -19.72 -7.27 5.12
C ASN A 50 -20.93 -8.17 4.81
N GLY A 51 -20.73 -9.49 4.68
CA GLY A 51 -21.83 -10.43 4.47
C GLY A 51 -22.51 -10.32 3.10
N ARG A 52 -21.78 -9.83 2.08
CA ARG A 52 -22.26 -9.86 0.68
C ARG A 52 -22.43 -11.30 0.18
N ALA A 53 -23.16 -11.45 -0.92
CA ALA A 53 -23.43 -12.76 -1.50
C ALA A 53 -22.14 -13.47 -1.98
N TRP A 54 -22.08 -14.78 -1.75
CA TRP A 54 -20.96 -15.62 -2.20
C TRP A 54 -20.97 -15.79 -3.73
N ASN A 55 -19.88 -15.41 -4.38
CA ASN A 55 -19.69 -15.63 -5.81
C ASN A 55 -18.94 -16.95 -6.06
N LEU A 56 -19.69 -18.05 -6.13
CA LEU A 56 -19.12 -19.40 -6.24
C LEU A 56 -18.56 -19.71 -7.65
N ASN A 57 -17.46 -20.45 -7.70
CA ASN A 57 -16.89 -20.94 -8.96
C ASN A 57 -17.86 -21.88 -9.69
N ILE A 58 -17.96 -21.79 -11.02
CA ILE A 58 -18.88 -22.60 -11.84
C ILE A 58 -18.72 -24.11 -11.61
N ALA A 59 -17.50 -24.59 -11.31
CA ALA A 59 -17.24 -26.00 -11.03
C ALA A 59 -18.05 -26.51 -9.82
N THR A 60 -18.28 -25.68 -8.80
CA THR A 60 -19.09 -26.08 -7.62
C THR A 60 -20.55 -26.36 -7.98
N LYS A 61 -21.10 -25.64 -8.97
CA LYS A 61 -22.46 -25.88 -9.47
C LYS A 61 -22.59 -27.24 -10.17
N LYS A 62 -21.47 -27.84 -10.60
CA LYS A 62 -21.42 -29.14 -11.30
C LYS A 62 -21.04 -30.32 -10.39
N SER A 63 -20.38 -30.08 -9.26
CA SER A 63 -19.76 -31.13 -8.42
C SER A 63 -20.64 -31.68 -7.28
N GLY A 64 -21.84 -31.15 -7.05
CA GLY A 64 -22.74 -31.61 -5.99
C GLY A 64 -22.29 -31.25 -4.56
N SER A 65 -23.10 -31.63 -3.56
CA SER A 65 -23.10 -31.15 -2.17
C SER A 65 -21.88 -31.45 -1.30
N GLY A 66 -20.83 -32.10 -1.82
CA GLY A 66 -19.63 -32.48 -1.04
C GLY A 66 -18.50 -31.46 -1.04
N VAL A 67 -18.60 -30.41 -1.88
CA VAL A 67 -17.51 -29.46 -2.12
C VAL A 67 -17.82 -28.11 -1.48
N ILE A 68 -17.27 -27.86 -0.30
CA ILE A 68 -17.54 -26.63 0.47
C ILE A 68 -16.51 -25.55 0.12
N ALA A 69 -17.00 -24.41 -0.36
CA ALA A 69 -16.21 -23.21 -0.58
C ALA A 69 -15.82 -22.56 0.75
N HIS A 70 -14.65 -21.92 0.81
CA HIS A 70 -14.23 -21.17 1.99
C HIS A 70 -13.41 -19.93 1.65
N ILE A 71 -13.42 -18.99 2.59
CA ILE A 71 -12.63 -17.76 2.58
C ILE A 71 -11.93 -17.70 3.93
N VAL A 72 -10.61 -17.92 3.93
CA VAL A 72 -9.79 -17.96 5.15
C VAL A 72 -8.66 -16.92 5.04
N PRO A 73 -8.90 -15.69 5.51
CA PRO A 73 -7.85 -14.69 5.64
C PRO A 73 -6.76 -15.16 6.62
N VAL A 74 -5.53 -14.72 6.38
CA VAL A 74 -4.41 -14.86 7.31
C VAL A 74 -4.17 -13.51 7.96
N PHE A 75 -4.63 -13.40 9.20
CA PHE A 75 -4.52 -12.17 9.98
C PHE A 75 -3.12 -12.04 10.59
N PHE A 76 -2.56 -10.85 10.49
CA PHE A 76 -1.35 -10.42 11.20
C PHE A 76 -1.74 -9.26 12.10
N ILE A 77 -1.94 -9.55 13.38
CA ILE A 77 -2.51 -8.61 14.37
C ILE A 77 -1.60 -8.53 15.59
N GLU A 78 -1.52 -7.35 16.20
CA GLU A 78 -0.79 -7.15 17.45
C GLU A 78 -1.43 -7.97 18.57
N LYS A 79 -0.62 -8.50 19.50
CA LYS A 79 -1.11 -9.42 20.54
C LYS A 79 -2.08 -8.74 21.53
N ASP A 80 -1.96 -7.44 21.71
CA ASP A 80 -2.83 -6.60 22.55
C ASP A 80 -4.23 -6.37 21.96
N LEU A 81 -4.44 -6.73 20.68
CA LEU A 81 -5.74 -6.56 20.02
C LEU A 81 -6.76 -7.64 20.39
N LEU A 82 -6.42 -8.70 21.10
CA LEU A 82 -7.38 -9.75 21.46
C LEU A 82 -7.78 -9.69 22.93
N PRO A 83 -9.04 -10.01 23.28
CA PRO A 83 -9.47 -10.10 24.66
C PRO A 83 -8.88 -11.34 25.36
N ASP A 84 -8.72 -11.27 26.68
CA ASP A 84 -8.04 -12.29 27.51
C ASP A 84 -8.55 -13.71 27.28
N ASN A 85 -9.86 -13.87 27.05
CA ASN A 85 -10.49 -15.17 26.81
C ASN A 85 -10.08 -15.84 25.50
N LEU A 86 -9.48 -15.12 24.54
CA LEU A 86 -9.04 -15.64 23.25
C LEU A 86 -7.52 -15.74 23.13
N ILE A 87 -6.75 -15.15 24.04
CA ILE A 87 -5.28 -15.14 24.01
C ILE A 87 -4.72 -16.56 23.92
N SER A 88 -5.15 -17.47 24.80
CA SER A 88 -4.64 -18.85 24.82
C SER A 88 -4.86 -19.62 23.51
N LYS A 89 -6.00 -19.40 22.84
CA LYS A 89 -6.30 -20.04 21.54
C LYS A 89 -5.54 -19.37 20.40
N ALA A 90 -5.37 -18.05 20.46
CA ALA A 90 -4.57 -17.31 19.49
C ALA A 90 -3.09 -17.72 19.55
N GLU A 91 -2.53 -17.89 20.77
CA GLU A 91 -1.18 -18.41 20.99
C GLU A 91 -1.04 -19.83 20.44
N ALA A 92 -1.95 -20.73 20.82
CA ALA A 92 -1.93 -22.11 20.32
C ALA A 92 -1.98 -22.18 18.78
N LEU A 93 -2.85 -21.39 18.14
CA LEU A 93 -2.94 -21.35 16.67
C LEU A 93 -1.66 -20.77 16.06
N ASN A 94 -1.21 -19.62 16.55
CA ASN A 94 -0.02 -18.94 16.08
C ASN A 94 1.22 -19.83 16.15
N ASP A 95 1.49 -20.39 17.32
CA ASP A 95 2.69 -21.18 17.58
C ASP A 95 2.68 -22.47 16.77
N THR A 96 1.50 -23.09 16.61
CA THR A 96 1.38 -24.30 15.80
C THR A 96 1.58 -23.98 14.32
N VAL A 97 0.96 -22.92 13.80
CA VAL A 97 1.09 -22.49 12.40
C VAL A 97 2.53 -22.10 12.06
N LEU A 98 3.26 -21.48 13.00
CA LEU A 98 4.66 -21.12 12.81
C LEU A 98 5.63 -22.31 12.82
N ASN A 99 5.25 -23.43 13.44
CA ASN A 99 6.07 -24.62 13.63
C ASN A 99 5.61 -25.85 12.82
N ILE A 100 4.56 -25.70 12.02
CA ILE A 100 4.03 -26.78 11.18
C ILE A 100 5.01 -27.09 10.05
N LYS A 101 5.16 -28.38 9.72
CA LYS A 101 6.03 -28.85 8.63
C LYS A 101 5.18 -29.30 7.44
N GLN A 102 5.81 -29.42 6.28
CA GLN A 102 5.12 -29.87 5.06
C GLN A 102 4.50 -31.27 5.23
N GLU A 103 5.12 -32.13 6.03
CA GLU A 103 4.63 -33.48 6.36
C GLU A 103 3.31 -33.47 7.16
N ASP A 104 3.03 -32.38 7.90
CA ASP A 104 1.80 -32.21 8.67
C ASP A 104 0.62 -31.78 7.78
N ILE A 105 0.88 -31.43 6.51
CA ILE A 105 -0.09 -30.90 5.55
C ILE A 105 -0.40 -31.97 4.49
N ALA A 106 -1.68 -32.04 4.07
CA ALA A 106 -2.09 -32.94 3.00
C ALA A 106 -1.25 -32.70 1.72
N PRO A 107 -0.75 -33.76 1.03
CA PRO A 107 0.16 -33.60 -0.11
C PRO A 107 -0.38 -32.70 -1.23
N VAL A 108 -1.70 -32.73 -1.47
CA VAL A 108 -2.39 -31.88 -2.46
C VAL A 108 -2.23 -30.37 -2.16
N ASN A 109 -1.99 -30.01 -0.89
CA ASN A 109 -1.86 -28.62 -0.44
C ASN A 109 -0.40 -28.17 -0.27
N ALA A 110 0.58 -29.03 -0.58
CA ALA A 110 1.99 -28.76 -0.36
C ALA A 110 2.48 -27.49 -1.09
N VAL A 111 1.97 -27.24 -2.31
CA VAL A 111 2.31 -26.04 -3.09
C VAL A 111 1.88 -24.76 -2.36
N HIS A 112 0.65 -24.74 -1.83
CA HIS A 112 0.12 -23.60 -1.08
C HIS A 112 0.86 -23.39 0.24
N PHE A 113 1.19 -24.47 0.95
CA PHE A 113 1.97 -24.41 2.17
C PHE A 113 3.39 -23.87 1.93
N LYS A 114 4.04 -24.25 0.83
CA LYS A 114 5.36 -23.74 0.45
C LYS A 114 5.32 -22.24 0.20
N THR A 115 4.31 -21.75 -0.51
CA THR A 115 4.11 -20.31 -0.74
C THR A 115 3.87 -19.55 0.56
N PHE A 116 3.01 -20.08 1.44
CA PHE A 116 2.78 -19.53 2.79
C PHE A 116 4.09 -19.45 3.59
N SER A 117 4.81 -20.56 3.72
CA SER A 117 6.07 -20.63 4.49
C SER A 117 7.14 -19.68 3.97
N ALA A 118 7.25 -19.53 2.65
CA ALA A 118 8.17 -18.57 2.04
C ALA A 118 7.81 -17.12 2.42
N GLN A 119 6.52 -16.78 2.44
CA GLN A 119 6.07 -15.45 2.86
C GLN A 119 6.32 -15.19 4.34
N ILE A 120 6.01 -16.14 5.23
CA ILE A 120 6.28 -16.00 6.66
C ILE A 120 7.78 -15.81 6.92
N SER A 121 8.64 -16.47 6.15
CA SER A 121 10.10 -16.29 6.25
C SER A 121 10.53 -14.86 5.90
N LYS A 122 9.91 -14.24 4.87
CA LYS A 122 10.15 -12.83 4.54
C LYS A 122 9.66 -11.88 5.64
N ILE A 123 8.47 -12.13 6.17
CA ILE A 123 7.90 -11.32 7.28
C ILE A 123 8.84 -11.37 8.50
N LYS A 124 9.36 -12.55 8.86
CA LYS A 124 10.34 -12.71 9.97
C LYS A 124 11.62 -11.92 9.77
N GLN A 125 12.04 -11.70 8.52
CA GLN A 125 13.24 -10.91 8.20
C GLN A 125 12.99 -9.40 8.27
N ASN A 126 11.73 -8.96 8.08
CA ASN A 126 11.37 -7.56 7.99
C ASN A 126 10.74 -7.00 9.27
N LYS A 127 10.00 -7.81 10.03
CA LYS A 127 9.32 -7.41 11.28
C LYS A 127 9.68 -8.30 12.45
N ASN A 128 9.68 -7.69 13.64
CA ASN A 128 9.64 -8.45 14.88
C ASN A 128 8.26 -9.10 15.04
N ILE A 129 8.16 -10.39 14.68
CA ILE A 129 6.92 -11.16 14.74
C ILE A 129 6.47 -11.49 16.17
N GLU A 130 7.32 -11.35 17.20
CA GLU A 130 6.98 -11.73 18.57
C GLU A 130 5.84 -10.89 19.16
N LYS A 131 5.69 -9.66 18.65
CA LYS A 131 4.61 -8.73 19.03
C LYS A 131 3.27 -9.01 18.35
N TYR A 132 3.23 -9.99 17.44
CA TYR A 132 2.07 -10.24 16.58
C TYR A 132 1.62 -11.70 16.65
N TYR A 133 0.35 -11.93 16.32
CA TYR A 133 -0.20 -13.24 16.00
C TYR A 133 -0.38 -13.40 14.49
N ILE A 134 -0.10 -14.60 13.98
CA ILE A 134 -0.43 -15.05 12.62
C ILE A 134 -1.57 -16.06 12.72
N LEU A 135 -2.78 -15.64 12.32
CA LEU A 135 -4.01 -16.40 12.54
C LEU A 135 -4.71 -16.69 11.20
N PRO A 136 -4.53 -17.88 10.62
CA PRO A 136 -5.29 -18.33 9.45
C PRO A 136 -6.66 -18.84 9.89
N ILE A 137 -7.67 -17.97 9.92
CA ILE A 137 -9.02 -18.32 10.35
C ILE A 137 -10.06 -17.57 9.52
N GLY A 138 -11.11 -18.26 9.07
CA GLY A 138 -12.20 -17.64 8.34
C GLY A 138 -13.45 -18.50 8.36
N VAL A 139 -14.25 -18.45 7.30
CA VAL A 139 -15.53 -19.17 7.22
C VAL A 139 -15.69 -19.94 5.91
N ASP A 140 -16.50 -20.99 5.99
CA ASP A 140 -17.00 -21.72 4.84
C ASP A 140 -18.33 -21.14 4.33
N TYR A 141 -18.83 -21.67 3.20
CA TYR A 141 -20.09 -21.24 2.59
C TYR A 141 -21.31 -21.33 3.52
N ASN A 142 -21.28 -22.25 4.49
CA ASN A 142 -22.35 -22.43 5.46
C ASN A 142 -22.19 -21.50 6.69
N GLY A 143 -21.18 -20.63 6.68
CA GLY A 143 -20.84 -19.76 7.80
C GLY A 143 -20.11 -20.46 8.94
N LYS A 144 -19.66 -21.71 8.77
CA LYS A 144 -18.88 -22.43 9.79
C LYS A 144 -17.41 -21.99 9.75
N PRO A 145 -16.69 -21.98 10.89
CA PRO A 145 -15.28 -21.62 10.90
C PRO A 145 -14.43 -22.58 10.07
N SER A 146 -13.40 -22.05 9.43
CA SER A 146 -12.45 -22.84 8.64
C SER A 146 -11.02 -22.36 8.86
N LEU A 147 -10.10 -23.33 8.98
CA LEU A 147 -8.64 -23.11 9.03
C LEU A 147 -7.96 -23.47 7.70
N SER A 148 -8.74 -23.78 6.65
CA SER A 148 -8.24 -24.21 5.34
C SER A 148 -7.23 -25.36 5.44
N ILE A 149 -6.02 -25.21 4.87
CA ILE A 149 -4.96 -26.22 4.88
C ILE A 149 -4.44 -26.55 6.29
N PHE A 150 -4.67 -25.66 7.27
CA PHE A 150 -4.29 -25.84 8.66
C PHE A 150 -5.33 -26.59 9.48
N ASN A 151 -6.44 -27.02 8.87
CA ASN A 151 -7.34 -27.97 9.52
C ASN A 151 -6.71 -29.37 9.54
N CYS A 152 -5.74 -29.56 10.45
CA CYS A 152 -5.01 -30.80 10.63
C CYS A 152 -4.93 -31.19 12.11
N LYS A 153 -4.60 -32.47 12.35
CA LYS A 153 -4.52 -33.08 13.68
C LYS A 153 -3.74 -32.22 14.68
N LYS A 154 -2.54 -31.78 14.28
CA LYS A 154 -1.62 -30.99 15.12
C LYS A 154 -2.22 -29.65 15.57
N VAL A 155 -2.92 -28.96 14.68
CA VAL A 155 -3.57 -27.67 15.00
C VAL A 155 -4.79 -27.87 15.89
N GLY A 156 -5.61 -28.89 15.60
CA GLY A 156 -6.78 -29.19 16.42
C GLY A 156 -6.41 -29.65 17.84
N GLU A 157 -5.40 -30.50 17.99
CA GLU A 157 -4.88 -30.94 19.29
C GLU A 157 -4.32 -29.76 20.09
N ALA A 158 -3.57 -28.86 19.46
CA ALA A 158 -3.07 -27.65 20.12
C ALA A 158 -4.19 -26.70 20.56
N LEU A 159 -5.20 -26.51 19.71
CA LEU A 159 -6.33 -25.63 19.99
C LEU A 159 -7.24 -26.17 21.09
N PHE A 160 -7.49 -27.48 21.16
CA PHE A 160 -8.52 -28.04 22.03
C PHE A 160 -7.96 -28.91 23.16
N GLN A 161 -6.65 -29.16 23.19
CA GLN A 161 -5.95 -29.96 24.21
C GLN A 161 -6.51 -31.39 24.36
N ASN A 162 -7.13 -31.92 23.31
CA ASN A 162 -7.79 -33.22 23.25
C ASN A 162 -7.48 -33.88 21.91
N GLU A 163 -7.75 -35.19 21.80
CA GLU A 163 -7.68 -35.89 20.51
C GLU A 163 -8.59 -35.19 19.49
N PHE A 164 -8.01 -34.85 18.34
CA PHE A 164 -8.71 -34.20 17.25
C PHE A 164 -8.75 -35.12 16.03
N ASP A 165 -9.96 -35.50 15.64
CA ASP A 165 -10.21 -35.95 14.28
C ASP A 165 -10.42 -34.72 13.39
N LYS A 166 -10.13 -34.81 12.09
CA LYS A 166 -10.04 -33.67 11.16
C LYS A 166 -11.31 -32.79 11.09
N ASP A 167 -12.41 -33.23 11.67
CA ASP A 167 -13.68 -32.52 11.72
C ASP A 167 -13.93 -31.94 13.12
N PHE A 168 -14.31 -30.66 13.15
CA PHE A 168 -14.67 -29.98 14.39
C PHE A 168 -16.03 -30.46 14.91
N ASN A 169 -16.12 -30.76 16.20
CA ASN A 169 -17.40 -30.96 16.89
C ASN A 169 -18.12 -29.63 17.15
N GLU A 170 -19.37 -29.67 17.64
CA GLU A 170 -20.17 -28.45 17.85
C GLU A 170 -19.53 -27.47 18.84
N ASP A 171 -18.95 -27.96 19.94
CA ASP A 171 -18.29 -27.11 20.94
C ASP A 171 -17.05 -26.41 20.36
N GLN A 172 -16.24 -27.15 19.59
CA GLN A 172 -15.07 -26.63 18.89
C GLN A 172 -15.45 -25.58 17.84
N LEU A 173 -16.52 -25.82 17.08
CA LEU A 173 -17.07 -24.85 16.14
C LEU A 173 -17.56 -23.59 16.84
N ASN A 174 -18.22 -23.70 18.00
CA ASN A 174 -18.68 -22.55 18.77
C ASN A 174 -17.51 -21.68 19.27
N ILE A 175 -16.44 -22.30 19.74
CA ILE A 175 -15.21 -21.59 20.15
C ILE A 175 -14.61 -20.83 18.96
N LEU A 176 -14.44 -21.49 17.82
CA LEU A 176 -13.87 -20.86 16.63
C LEU A 176 -14.81 -19.79 16.04
N ASN A 177 -16.12 -19.96 16.15
CA ASN A 177 -17.10 -18.96 15.74
C ASN A 177 -16.94 -17.67 16.54
N ASN A 178 -16.84 -17.78 17.87
CA ASN A 178 -16.59 -16.63 18.73
C ASN A 178 -15.27 -15.94 18.35
N PHE A 179 -14.24 -16.73 18.03
CA PHE A 179 -12.95 -16.19 17.60
C PHE A 179 -13.04 -15.42 16.28
N VAL A 180 -13.75 -15.97 15.29
CA VAL A 180 -14.00 -15.31 14.00
C VAL A 180 -14.80 -14.01 14.18
N ILE A 181 -15.87 -14.05 14.98
CA ILE A 181 -16.72 -12.87 15.24
C ILE A 181 -15.89 -11.75 15.88
N GLU A 182 -15.04 -12.08 16.85
CA GLU A 182 -14.20 -11.09 17.53
C GLU A 182 -13.15 -10.47 16.60
N ILE A 183 -12.50 -11.26 15.75
CA ILE A 183 -11.55 -10.69 14.78
C ILE A 183 -12.29 -9.78 13.78
N LYS A 184 -13.47 -10.22 13.31
CA LYS A 184 -14.29 -9.43 12.37
C LYS A 184 -14.78 -8.12 12.98
N SER A 185 -15.17 -8.09 14.26
CA SER A 185 -15.66 -6.86 14.91
C SER A 185 -14.58 -5.79 15.07
N ARG A 186 -13.30 -6.21 15.08
CA ARG A 186 -12.13 -5.32 15.23
C ARG A 186 -11.60 -4.76 13.92
N ILE A 187 -12.14 -5.18 12.77
CA ILE A 187 -11.68 -4.76 11.45
C ILE A 187 -12.88 -4.23 10.66
N GLU A 188 -12.78 -2.97 10.25
CA GLU A 188 -13.70 -2.37 9.29
C GLU A 188 -13.14 -2.59 7.89
N TYR A 189 -13.98 -3.07 6.98
CA TYR A 189 -13.61 -3.30 5.59
C TYR A 189 -14.52 -2.50 4.67
N ILE A 190 -13.93 -1.63 3.85
CA ILE A 190 -14.64 -0.90 2.79
C ILE A 190 -14.20 -1.45 1.45
N TYR A 191 -15.17 -1.83 0.62
CA TYR A 191 -14.94 -2.19 -0.78
C TYR A 191 -15.51 -1.11 -1.71
N ILE A 192 -14.63 -0.56 -2.54
CA ILE A 192 -14.92 0.42 -3.59
C ILE A 192 -14.86 -0.34 -4.92
N PRO A 193 -15.99 -0.79 -5.48
CA PRO A 193 -16.02 -1.53 -6.74
C PRO A 193 -15.63 -0.64 -7.93
N LYS A 194 -15.39 -1.26 -9.09
CA LYS A 194 -15.10 -0.56 -10.34
C LYS A 194 -16.26 0.34 -10.77
N GLU A 195 -17.47 -0.24 -10.77
CA GLU A 195 -18.70 0.46 -11.09
C GLU A 195 -19.43 0.75 -9.78
N ILE A 196 -19.35 2.00 -9.34
CA ILE A 196 -20.03 2.46 -8.13
C ILE A 196 -21.30 3.18 -8.56
N ASP A 197 -22.42 2.81 -7.95
CA ASP A 197 -23.56 3.72 -7.94
C ASP A 197 -23.18 4.94 -7.09
N THR A 198 -22.76 6.00 -7.77
CA THR A 198 -22.29 7.23 -7.13
C THR A 198 -23.35 7.88 -6.27
N GLU A 199 -24.64 7.68 -6.59
CA GLU A 199 -25.72 8.24 -5.76
C GLU A 199 -25.85 7.51 -4.44
N LEU A 200 -25.50 6.23 -4.38
CA LEU A 200 -25.49 5.48 -3.12
C LEU A 200 -24.21 5.78 -2.34
N PHE A 201 -23.03 5.65 -2.95
CA PHE A 201 -21.77 5.74 -2.20
C PHE A 201 -21.46 7.14 -1.63
N THR A 202 -21.96 8.22 -2.23
CA THR A 202 -21.65 9.59 -1.79
C THR A 202 -22.59 10.13 -0.72
N ARG A 203 -23.61 9.36 -0.33
CA ARG A 203 -24.59 9.74 0.68
C ARG A 203 -24.03 9.57 2.09
N LEU A 204 -24.16 10.62 2.90
CA LEU A 204 -23.63 10.68 4.26
C LEU A 204 -24.20 9.59 5.18
N GLU A 205 -25.41 9.13 4.91
CA GLU A 205 -26.09 8.09 5.69
C GLU A 205 -25.65 6.67 5.35
N THR A 206 -24.84 6.48 4.31
CA THR A 206 -24.32 5.14 4.01
C THR A 206 -23.34 4.66 5.07
N LYS A 207 -23.27 3.33 5.24
CA LYS A 207 -22.34 2.71 6.19
C LYS A 207 -20.90 3.02 5.80
N GLU A 208 -20.60 2.99 4.50
CA GLU A 208 -19.28 3.23 3.93
C GLU A 208 -18.76 4.63 4.29
N ILE A 209 -19.58 5.68 4.10
CA ILE A 209 -19.18 7.06 4.45
C ILE A 209 -19.06 7.24 5.96
N GLN A 210 -19.97 6.68 6.77
CA GLN A 210 -19.85 6.74 8.23
C GLN A 210 -18.60 6.02 8.75
N VAL A 211 -18.24 4.88 8.15
CA VAL A 211 -16.95 4.22 8.42
C VAL A 211 -15.80 5.14 8.04
N LEU A 212 -15.81 5.80 6.86
CA LEU A 212 -14.76 6.76 6.49
C LEU A 212 -14.66 7.96 7.44
N MET A 213 -15.78 8.42 7.99
CA MET A 213 -15.83 9.49 9.01
C MET A 213 -15.33 9.03 10.38
N GLY A 214 -15.47 7.74 10.70
CA GLY A 214 -15.14 7.16 12.01
C GLY A 214 -16.20 7.37 13.09
N GLU A 215 -17.33 7.99 12.74
CA GLU A 215 -18.48 8.16 13.62
C GLU A 215 -19.78 8.00 12.80
N THR A 216 -20.86 7.61 13.48
CA THR A 216 -22.18 7.52 12.86
C THR A 216 -22.89 8.87 12.84
N LEU A 217 -23.84 9.03 11.91
CA LEU A 217 -24.70 10.21 11.90
C LEU A 217 -25.53 10.29 13.19
N SER A 218 -25.94 9.16 13.76
CA SER A 218 -26.66 9.11 15.03
C SER A 218 -25.82 9.65 16.20
N GLU A 219 -24.53 9.30 16.26
CA GLU A 219 -23.59 9.83 17.28
C GLU A 219 -23.38 11.34 17.08
N SER A 220 -23.24 11.79 15.83
CA SER A 220 -23.16 13.22 15.50
C SER A 220 -24.44 13.96 15.91
N LEU A 221 -25.61 13.37 15.66
CA LEU A 221 -26.91 13.94 16.00
C LEU A 221 -27.15 13.96 17.50
N GLU A 222 -26.66 12.98 18.26
CA GLU A 222 -26.79 12.98 19.72
C GLU A 222 -26.05 14.15 20.39
N LYS A 223 -24.96 14.62 19.77
CA LYS A 223 -24.24 15.84 20.21
C LYS A 223 -25.05 17.12 19.94
N ILE A 224 -25.99 17.10 18.99
CA ILE A 224 -26.79 18.26 18.55
C ILE A 224 -28.18 18.27 19.19
N VAL A 225 -28.86 17.12 19.15
CA VAL A 225 -30.22 16.89 19.65
C VAL A 225 -30.16 15.96 20.85
N THR A 226 -30.13 16.54 22.05
CA THR A 226 -29.92 15.78 23.29
C THR A 226 -31.20 15.13 23.81
N SER A 227 -31.05 14.13 24.70
CA SER A 227 -32.17 13.46 25.37
C SER A 227 -33.12 14.42 26.08
N GLU A 228 -32.56 15.49 26.68
CA GLU A 228 -33.31 16.49 27.43
C GLU A 228 -34.24 17.29 26.52
N GLN A 229 -33.75 17.68 25.34
CA GLN A 229 -34.56 18.39 24.35
C GLN A 229 -35.71 17.51 23.85
N ILE A 230 -35.46 16.22 23.63
CA ILE A 230 -36.51 15.26 23.21
C ILE A 230 -37.55 15.08 24.31
N SER A 231 -37.12 15.00 25.57
CA SER A 231 -38.04 14.94 26.71
C SER A 231 -38.91 16.19 26.80
N ALA A 232 -38.32 17.38 26.62
CA ALA A 232 -39.03 18.64 26.60
C ALA A 232 -40.05 18.73 25.45
N ILE A 233 -39.70 18.24 24.26
CA ILE A 233 -40.64 18.16 23.12
C ILE A 233 -41.81 17.24 23.45
N ASN A 234 -41.55 16.05 23.96
CA ASN A 234 -42.61 15.12 24.38
C ASN A 234 -43.52 15.74 25.45
N GLY A 235 -42.97 16.47 26.42
CA GLY A 235 -43.74 17.22 27.41
C GLY A 235 -44.69 18.22 26.76
N LYS A 236 -44.18 19.12 25.92
CA LYS A 236 -44.97 20.14 25.24
C LYS A 236 -46.06 19.56 24.32
N LEU A 237 -45.78 18.46 23.63
CA LEU A 237 -46.76 17.78 22.77
C LEU A 237 -47.89 17.16 23.59
N ASN A 238 -47.58 16.55 24.73
CA ASN A 238 -48.58 15.99 25.64
C ASN A 238 -49.43 17.10 26.28
N ASP A 239 -48.83 18.21 26.66
CA ASP A 239 -49.55 19.38 27.19
C ASP A 239 -50.53 19.92 26.14
N PHE A 240 -50.11 20.05 24.88
CA PHE A 240 -50.98 20.47 23.77
C PHE A 240 -52.17 19.52 23.56
N LEU A 241 -51.94 18.20 23.58
CA LEU A 241 -53.03 17.22 23.47
C LEU A 241 -54.01 17.30 24.66
N SER A 242 -53.51 17.64 25.85
CA SER A 242 -54.35 17.84 27.04
C SER A 242 -55.26 19.07 26.89
N ILE A 243 -54.73 20.17 26.34
CA ILE A 243 -55.48 21.40 26.06
C ILE A 243 -56.58 21.11 25.04
N LEU A 244 -56.22 20.50 23.90
CA LEU A 244 -57.18 20.12 22.85
C LEU A 244 -58.28 19.20 23.38
N SER A 245 -57.94 18.22 24.23
CA SER A 245 -58.94 17.31 24.81
C SER A 245 -59.91 18.06 25.73
N GLY A 246 -59.45 19.11 26.43
CA GLY A 246 -60.31 20.00 27.20
C GLY A 246 -61.28 20.80 26.33
N GLU A 247 -60.81 21.31 25.19
CA GLU A 247 -61.63 22.07 24.22
C GLU A 247 -62.69 21.18 23.54
N LEU A 248 -62.34 19.94 23.23
CA LEU A 248 -63.19 19.00 22.50
C LEU A 248 -64.21 18.26 23.39
N LYS A 249 -64.16 18.44 24.72
CA LYS A 249 -65.04 17.87 25.76
C LYS A 249 -65.18 16.34 25.73
N SER A 250 -65.96 15.82 24.77
CA SER A 250 -66.27 14.39 24.62
C SER A 250 -65.31 13.65 23.69
N TYR A 251 -64.43 14.36 22.97
CA TYR A 251 -63.48 13.76 22.04
C TYR A 251 -62.04 13.98 22.52
N SER A 252 -61.18 12.96 22.38
CA SER A 252 -59.76 13.03 22.72
C SER A 252 -58.95 12.19 21.74
N TYR A 253 -57.79 12.69 21.33
CA TYR A 253 -56.83 11.93 20.53
C TYR A 253 -56.10 10.93 21.42
N ARG A 254 -56.26 9.62 21.14
CA ARG A 254 -55.64 8.54 21.92
C ARG A 254 -54.91 7.57 21.02
N THR A 255 -53.82 7.02 21.53
CA THR A 255 -53.17 5.86 20.91
C THR A 255 -54.06 4.62 21.06
N PRO A 256 -54.15 3.73 20.05
CA PRO A 256 -54.94 2.49 20.12
C PRO A 256 -54.50 1.51 21.22
N THR A 257 -53.28 1.66 21.73
CA THR A 257 -52.70 0.84 22.81
C THR A 257 -52.73 1.56 24.16
N THR A 258 -52.73 0.80 25.26
CA THR A 258 -52.77 1.33 26.65
C THR A 258 -51.55 2.15 27.06
N ARG A 259 -50.46 2.16 26.27
CA ARG A 259 -49.28 3.01 26.48
C ARG A 259 -49.28 4.15 25.48
N GLN A 260 -49.24 5.40 25.96
CA GLN A 260 -48.92 6.56 25.13
C GLN A 260 -47.54 6.39 24.47
N ARG A 261 -47.46 6.66 23.18
CA ARG A 261 -46.23 6.53 22.39
C ARG A 261 -45.54 7.89 22.31
N ASN A 262 -44.53 8.10 23.14
CA ASN A 262 -43.62 9.24 23.05
C ASN A 262 -42.61 9.05 21.90
N LEU A 263 -42.10 10.16 21.36
CA LEU A 263 -41.00 10.15 20.40
C LEU A 263 -39.74 9.59 21.08
N LYS A 264 -39.11 8.59 20.45
CA LYS A 264 -37.80 8.07 20.87
C LYS A 264 -36.68 8.80 20.13
N LYS A 265 -35.46 8.74 20.67
CA LYS A 265 -34.23 9.26 20.02
C LYS A 265 -34.12 8.83 18.55
N ASN A 266 -34.19 7.54 18.30
CA ASN A 266 -34.06 6.99 16.95
C ASN A 266 -35.15 7.48 16.00
N ASP A 267 -36.37 7.73 16.49
CA ASP A 267 -37.46 8.24 15.64
C ASP A 267 -37.11 9.66 15.13
N ILE A 268 -36.60 10.52 16.02
CA ILE A 268 -36.19 11.89 15.67
C ILE A 268 -34.93 11.90 14.82
N TYR A 269 -33.94 11.07 15.15
CA TYR A 269 -32.69 11.02 14.38
C TYR A 269 -32.95 10.55 12.95
N ASN A 270 -33.78 9.52 12.76
CA ASN A 270 -34.15 9.05 11.42
C ASN A 270 -34.92 10.13 10.65
N LEU A 271 -35.86 10.84 11.30
CA LEU A 271 -36.56 11.98 10.68
C LEU A 271 -35.59 13.07 10.23
N ILE A 272 -34.57 13.39 11.02
CA ILE A 272 -33.54 14.37 10.63
C ILE A 272 -32.70 13.84 9.48
N ILE A 273 -32.27 12.58 9.53
CA ILE A 273 -31.50 11.96 8.43
C ILE A 273 -32.30 12.03 7.12
N GLU A 274 -33.55 11.61 7.13
CA GLU A 274 -34.44 11.61 5.96
C GLU A 274 -34.73 13.02 5.45
N ALA A 275 -35.08 13.97 6.33
CA ALA A 275 -35.50 15.30 5.93
C ALA A 275 -34.33 16.27 5.64
N PHE A 276 -33.15 16.02 6.23
CA PHE A 276 -32.01 16.94 6.16
C PHE A 276 -30.82 16.37 5.38
N PHE A 277 -30.39 15.15 5.69
CA PHE A 277 -29.18 14.59 5.05
C PHE A 277 -29.49 13.98 3.68
N ASN A 278 -30.56 13.20 3.54
CA ASN A 278 -30.88 12.49 2.29
C ASN A 278 -31.21 13.44 1.12
N VAL A 279 -31.64 14.67 1.40
CA VAL A 279 -31.95 15.68 0.36
C VAL A 279 -30.70 16.40 -0.15
N ARG A 280 -29.56 16.26 0.53
CA ARG A 280 -28.30 16.90 0.14
C ARG A 280 -27.44 15.94 -0.66
N LYS A 281 -26.97 16.42 -1.81
CA LYS A 281 -26.07 15.68 -2.69
C LYS A 281 -24.66 16.23 -2.58
N LEU A 282 -23.68 15.35 -2.75
CA LEU A 282 -22.29 15.74 -2.79
C LEU A 282 -21.96 16.39 -4.13
N SER A 283 -21.35 17.58 -4.08
CA SER A 283 -21.01 18.37 -5.27
C SER A 283 -19.55 18.80 -5.23
N LYS A 284 -18.91 18.82 -6.40
CA LYS A 284 -17.55 19.30 -6.61
C LYS A 284 -17.60 20.75 -7.07
N LYS A 285 -16.77 21.61 -6.49
CA LYS A 285 -16.61 23.00 -6.95
C LYS A 285 -15.74 23.03 -8.22
N GLN A 286 -16.21 23.69 -9.26
CA GLN A 286 -15.49 23.88 -10.53
C GLN A 286 -15.58 25.37 -10.92
N GLY A 287 -14.47 26.09 -10.72
CA GLY A 287 -14.49 27.56 -10.77
C GLY A 287 -15.44 28.12 -9.70
N ASP A 288 -16.44 28.89 -10.12
CA ASP A 288 -17.48 29.45 -9.24
C ASP A 288 -18.75 28.62 -9.15
N GLN A 289 -18.84 27.50 -9.88
CA GLN A 289 -20.03 26.65 -9.92
C GLN A 289 -19.87 25.36 -9.11
N TRP A 290 -21.00 24.77 -8.70
CA TRP A 290 -21.08 23.48 -8.03
C TRP A 290 -21.67 22.44 -8.97
N LEU A 291 -20.96 21.35 -9.20
CA LEU A 291 -21.38 20.25 -10.04
C LEU A 291 -21.65 19.01 -9.18
N GLU A 292 -22.87 18.46 -9.24
CA GLU A 292 -23.19 17.20 -8.54
C GLU A 292 -22.28 16.07 -9.03
N ILE A 293 -21.79 15.21 -8.14
CA ILE A 293 -20.92 14.10 -8.52
C ILE A 293 -21.60 13.15 -9.52
N GLY A 294 -22.93 13.00 -9.44
CA GLY A 294 -23.71 12.22 -10.39
C GLY A 294 -23.59 12.70 -11.85
N ALA A 295 -23.28 13.97 -12.07
CA ALA A 295 -23.12 14.59 -13.39
C ALA A 295 -21.70 14.48 -13.97
N LEU A 296 -20.72 14.05 -13.18
CA LEU A 296 -19.33 13.87 -13.63
C LEU A 296 -19.19 12.67 -14.58
N SER A 297 -18.14 12.68 -15.41
CA SER A 297 -17.77 11.50 -16.20
C SER A 297 -17.36 10.32 -15.31
N SER A 298 -17.37 9.09 -15.84
CA SER A 298 -17.05 7.88 -15.06
C SER A 298 -15.68 7.96 -14.38
N GLY A 299 -14.65 8.45 -15.08
CA GLY A 299 -13.31 8.61 -14.50
C GLY A 299 -13.29 9.70 -13.42
N GLU A 300 -13.92 10.84 -13.66
CA GLU A 300 -13.99 11.93 -12.67
C GLU A 300 -14.77 11.54 -11.41
N LYS A 301 -15.80 10.69 -11.54
CA LYS A 301 -16.53 10.10 -10.43
C LYS A 301 -15.61 9.25 -9.56
N GLN A 302 -14.81 8.39 -10.17
CA GLN A 302 -13.87 7.53 -9.45
C GLN A 302 -12.79 8.35 -8.74
N LYS A 303 -12.28 9.40 -9.38
CA LYS A 303 -11.36 10.36 -8.75
C LYS A 303 -12.02 11.07 -7.56
N ALA A 304 -13.22 11.61 -7.74
CA ALA A 304 -13.94 12.31 -6.68
C ALA A 304 -14.21 11.42 -5.46
N ILE A 305 -14.54 10.14 -5.66
CA ILE A 305 -14.76 9.19 -4.56
C ILE A 305 -13.48 8.97 -3.76
N ILE A 306 -12.33 8.77 -4.42
CA ILE A 306 -11.05 8.60 -3.74
C ILE A 306 -10.62 9.90 -3.04
N ASP A 307 -10.81 11.06 -3.65
CA ASP A 307 -10.50 12.36 -3.04
C ASP A 307 -11.34 12.62 -1.78
N VAL A 308 -12.63 12.26 -1.82
CA VAL A 308 -13.54 12.36 -0.67
C VAL A 308 -13.14 11.39 0.42
N ALA A 309 -12.89 10.11 0.08
CA ALA A 309 -12.44 9.11 1.04
C ALA A 309 -11.13 9.54 1.71
N TYR A 310 -10.16 10.03 0.94
CA TYR A 310 -8.92 10.58 1.46
C TYR A 310 -9.17 11.74 2.43
N SER A 311 -10.02 12.70 2.05
CA SER A 311 -10.32 13.87 2.88
C SER A 311 -11.01 13.49 4.20
N LEU A 312 -11.97 12.56 4.17
CA LEU A 312 -12.65 12.09 5.38
C LEU A 312 -11.66 11.37 6.32
N LEU A 313 -10.82 10.49 5.77
CA LEU A 313 -9.83 9.76 6.57
C LEU A 313 -8.77 10.68 7.17
N ARG A 314 -8.32 11.69 6.42
CA ARG A 314 -7.25 12.58 6.87
C ARG A 314 -7.73 13.63 7.88
N TYR A 315 -8.96 14.14 7.74
CA TYR A 315 -9.42 15.32 8.49
C TYR A 315 -10.55 15.04 9.49
N ARG A 316 -11.28 13.92 9.38
CA ARG A 316 -12.40 13.60 10.29
C ARG A 316 -12.09 12.45 11.23
N ARG A 317 -11.46 11.40 10.73
CA ARG A 317 -11.28 10.17 11.50
C ARG A 317 -10.05 10.27 12.42
N GLU A 318 -10.25 10.07 13.73
CA GLU A 318 -9.17 10.00 14.74
C GLU A 318 -8.40 8.65 14.69
N GLY A 319 -8.00 8.22 13.48
CA GLY A 319 -7.19 7.04 13.22
C GLY A 319 -7.87 5.94 12.39
N GLY A 320 -7.20 5.46 11.35
CA GLY A 320 -7.65 4.34 10.51
C GLY A 320 -7.02 3.00 10.86
N LYS A 321 -6.54 2.81 12.10
CA LYS A 321 -5.84 1.58 12.50
C LYS A 321 -6.69 0.32 12.39
N ASN A 322 -8.02 0.38 12.51
CA ASN A 322 -8.90 -0.77 12.31
C ASN A 322 -9.44 -0.87 10.88
N LEU A 323 -9.10 0.06 9.99
CA LEU A 323 -9.68 0.15 8.66
C LEU A 323 -8.83 -0.53 7.58
N ILE A 324 -9.47 -1.37 6.78
CA ILE A 324 -8.96 -1.91 5.53
C ILE A 324 -9.81 -1.36 4.39
N ILE A 325 -9.16 -0.78 3.38
CA ILE A 325 -9.84 -0.25 2.19
C ILE A 325 -9.43 -1.11 1.00
N ALA A 326 -10.42 -1.48 0.19
CA ALA A 326 -10.24 -2.21 -1.04
C ALA A 326 -10.77 -1.40 -2.22
N VAL A 327 -9.95 -1.22 -3.26
CA VAL A 327 -10.33 -0.43 -4.46
C VAL A 327 -10.15 -1.26 -5.72
N ASP A 328 -11.20 -1.41 -6.51
CA ASP A 328 -11.18 -2.20 -7.73
C ASP A 328 -11.05 -1.29 -8.97
N GLU A 329 -10.05 -1.59 -9.81
CA GLU A 329 -9.66 -0.83 -11.00
C GLU A 329 -9.69 0.69 -10.80
N PRO A 330 -8.88 1.26 -9.88
CA PRO A 330 -8.86 2.71 -9.63
C PRO A 330 -8.53 3.55 -10.86
N GLU A 331 -7.87 2.98 -11.87
CA GLU A 331 -7.55 3.59 -13.16
C GLU A 331 -8.73 3.65 -14.15
N SER A 332 -9.87 3.03 -13.83
CA SER A 332 -10.91 2.80 -14.84
C SER A 332 -11.48 4.11 -15.38
N SER A 333 -11.56 4.21 -16.70
CA SER A 333 -12.06 5.41 -17.40
C SER A 333 -11.28 6.71 -17.10
N LEU A 334 -10.12 6.65 -16.45
CA LEU A 334 -9.24 7.80 -16.25
C LEU A 334 -8.31 8.02 -17.44
N HIS A 335 -7.99 9.28 -17.71
CA HIS A 335 -6.88 9.63 -18.58
C HIS A 335 -5.55 9.25 -17.93
N MET A 336 -4.55 8.85 -18.73
CA MET A 336 -3.25 8.38 -18.23
C MET A 336 -2.56 9.35 -17.25
N SER A 337 -2.65 10.65 -17.52
CA SER A 337 -2.11 11.68 -16.63
C SER A 337 -2.81 11.73 -15.26
N ALA A 338 -4.09 11.37 -15.19
CA ALA A 338 -4.87 11.33 -13.95
C ALA A 338 -4.69 10.02 -13.17
N CYS A 339 -4.32 8.92 -13.85
CA CYS A 339 -4.00 7.66 -13.19
C CYS A 339 -2.88 7.87 -12.17
N PHE A 340 -1.88 8.69 -12.49
CA PHE A 340 -0.77 8.94 -11.57
C PHE A 340 -1.22 9.57 -10.24
N ASP A 341 -1.96 10.68 -10.33
CA ASP A 341 -2.53 11.34 -9.15
C ASP A 341 -3.37 10.37 -8.32
N GLN A 342 -4.16 9.54 -9.00
CA GLN A 342 -5.03 8.56 -8.36
C GLN A 342 -4.24 7.54 -7.53
N PHE A 343 -3.21 6.93 -8.10
CA PHE A 343 -2.37 5.98 -7.37
C PHE A 343 -1.54 6.64 -6.27
N ASN A 344 -1.16 7.91 -6.45
CA ASN A 344 -0.54 8.68 -5.39
C ASN A 344 -1.52 8.91 -4.22
N SER A 345 -2.77 9.31 -4.49
CA SER A 345 -3.81 9.43 -3.46
C SER A 345 -4.06 8.11 -2.74
N LEU A 346 -4.09 6.99 -3.47
CA LEU A 346 -4.18 5.66 -2.88
C LEU A 346 -2.97 5.36 -1.97
N PHE A 347 -1.76 5.69 -2.40
CA PHE A 347 -0.57 5.52 -1.57
C PHE A 347 -0.65 6.36 -0.29
N GLU A 348 -1.08 7.61 -0.37
CA GLU A 348 -1.33 8.45 0.80
C GLU A 348 -2.40 7.86 1.74
N ILE A 349 -3.51 7.34 1.19
CA ILE A 349 -4.55 6.64 1.96
C ILE A 349 -3.96 5.46 2.75
N SER A 350 -3.03 4.72 2.15
CA SER A 350 -2.41 3.55 2.79
C SER A 350 -1.62 3.87 4.06
N HIS A 351 -1.21 5.13 4.26
CA HIS A 351 -0.54 5.59 5.48
C HIS A 351 -1.51 5.91 6.62
N VAL A 352 -2.77 6.25 6.30
CA VAL A 352 -3.78 6.63 7.29
C VAL A 352 -4.73 5.48 7.66
N CYS A 353 -4.79 4.41 6.86
CA CYS A 353 -5.51 3.17 7.17
C CYS A 353 -4.55 2.02 7.54
N ARG A 354 -5.07 0.94 8.12
CA ARG A 354 -4.25 -0.23 8.46
C ARG A 354 -3.79 -1.02 7.22
N GLN A 355 -4.58 -1.02 6.16
CA GLN A 355 -4.18 -1.64 4.90
C GLN A 355 -5.03 -1.12 3.74
N LEU A 356 -4.38 -0.77 2.64
CA LEU A 356 -5.04 -0.53 1.36
C LEU A 356 -4.75 -1.72 0.43
N ILE A 357 -5.78 -2.32 -0.13
CA ILE A 357 -5.67 -3.36 -1.15
C ILE A 357 -6.31 -2.83 -2.44
N PHE A 358 -5.65 -2.92 -3.59
CA PHE A 358 -6.28 -2.52 -4.84
C PHE A 358 -6.07 -3.56 -5.93
N ALA A 359 -7.01 -3.65 -6.85
CA ALA A 359 -6.90 -4.48 -8.05
C ALA A 359 -6.70 -3.59 -9.26
N SER A 360 -5.67 -3.84 -10.05
CA SER A 360 -5.37 -3.00 -11.22
C SER A 360 -4.81 -3.82 -12.38
N HIS A 361 -4.96 -3.29 -13.59
CA HIS A 361 -4.27 -3.76 -14.79
C HIS A 361 -3.27 -2.73 -15.32
N TRP A 362 -3.10 -1.61 -14.64
CA TRP A 362 -2.15 -0.55 -14.97
C TRP A 362 -0.88 -0.70 -14.14
N TYR A 363 0.29 -0.70 -14.79
CA TYR A 363 1.58 -0.94 -14.13
C TYR A 363 2.41 0.35 -13.98
N GLY A 364 1.87 1.49 -14.41
CA GLY A 364 2.57 2.78 -14.41
C GLY A 364 2.91 3.30 -13.02
N PHE A 365 2.23 2.83 -11.97
CA PHE A 365 2.51 3.22 -10.58
C PHE A 365 3.75 2.54 -9.98
N PHE A 366 4.27 1.47 -10.58
CA PHE A 366 5.38 0.70 -10.00
C PHE A 366 6.62 1.55 -9.70
N PRO A 367 7.06 2.46 -10.59
CA PRO A 367 8.30 3.18 -10.34
C PRO A 367 8.11 4.31 -9.33
N THR A 368 6.88 4.81 -9.19
CA THR A 368 6.56 6.03 -8.45
C THR A 368 6.26 5.79 -6.98
N ILE A 369 5.81 4.59 -6.64
CA ILE A 369 5.50 4.22 -5.28
C ILE A 369 6.77 3.70 -4.60
N GLU A 370 7.11 4.30 -3.46
CA GLU A 370 8.39 4.03 -2.79
C GLU A 370 8.43 2.68 -2.08
N LYS A 371 7.28 2.28 -1.52
CA LYS A 371 7.10 1.09 -0.69
C LYS A 371 5.72 0.50 -0.94
N GLY A 372 5.62 -0.83 -0.90
CA GLY A 372 4.37 -1.53 -1.15
C GLY A 372 4.61 -3.00 -1.51
N SER A 373 3.56 -3.81 -1.43
CA SER A 373 3.61 -5.21 -1.82
C SER A 373 2.68 -5.47 -3.00
N ILE A 374 3.18 -6.14 -4.03
CA ILE A 374 2.43 -6.45 -5.24
C ILE A 374 2.32 -7.96 -5.43
N ALA A 375 1.10 -8.45 -5.42
CA ALA A 375 0.77 -9.82 -5.82
C ALA A 375 0.46 -9.83 -7.32
N ILE A 376 1.39 -10.37 -8.11
CA ILE A 376 1.21 -10.58 -9.54
C ILE A 376 0.48 -11.90 -9.75
N ILE A 377 -0.73 -11.81 -10.31
CA ILE A 377 -1.61 -12.94 -10.57
C ILE A 377 -1.55 -13.29 -12.06
N SER A 378 -1.09 -14.49 -12.35
CA SER A 378 -1.01 -15.05 -13.68
C SER A 378 -1.77 -16.38 -13.75
N LYS A 379 -2.22 -16.77 -14.95
CA LYS A 379 -2.79 -18.09 -15.19
C LYS A 379 -1.81 -18.93 -15.99
N LYS A 380 -1.46 -20.11 -15.48
CA LYS A 380 -0.65 -21.10 -16.19
C LYS A 380 -1.36 -22.44 -16.11
N ASP A 381 -1.60 -23.06 -17.26
CA ASP A 381 -2.27 -24.37 -17.37
C ASP A 381 -3.65 -24.44 -16.68
N GLY A 382 -4.36 -23.30 -16.63
CA GLY A 382 -5.68 -23.19 -15.97
C GLY A 382 -5.63 -22.91 -14.47
N GLU A 383 -4.45 -22.98 -13.84
CA GLU A 383 -4.23 -22.68 -12.43
C GLU A 383 -3.73 -21.25 -12.23
N ASN A 384 -4.12 -20.63 -11.09
CA ASN A 384 -3.66 -19.30 -10.73
C ASN A 384 -2.31 -19.39 -10.04
N LYS A 385 -1.28 -18.76 -10.62
CA LYS A 385 0.03 -18.58 -10.01
C LYS A 385 0.16 -17.14 -9.50
N ILE A 386 0.54 -17.01 -8.23
CA ILE A 386 0.72 -15.71 -7.57
C ILE A 386 2.18 -15.54 -7.17
N ASP A 387 2.80 -14.47 -7.65
CA ASP A 387 4.16 -14.05 -7.27
C ASP A 387 4.08 -12.74 -6.45
N LEU A 388 4.56 -12.76 -5.21
CA LEU A 388 4.61 -11.57 -4.34
C LEU A 388 5.95 -10.84 -4.47
N ILE A 389 5.90 -9.55 -4.81
CA ILE A 389 7.05 -8.66 -4.98
C ILE A 389 6.93 -7.46 -4.03
N ASN A 390 8.04 -7.02 -3.44
CA ASN A 390 8.09 -5.77 -2.68
C ASN A 390 8.61 -4.62 -3.56
N LEU A 391 7.91 -3.49 -3.56
CA LEU A 391 8.19 -2.34 -4.43
C LEU A 391 9.52 -1.65 -4.11
N THR A 392 9.92 -1.65 -2.84
CA THR A 392 11.19 -1.05 -2.38
C THR A 392 12.38 -1.58 -3.18
N ASN A 393 12.32 -2.87 -3.55
CA ASN A 393 13.37 -3.54 -4.32
C ASN A 393 12.80 -4.11 -5.63
N TYR A 394 11.72 -3.53 -6.18
CA TYR A 394 10.96 -4.10 -7.30
C TYR A 394 11.86 -4.56 -8.46
N ARG A 395 12.73 -3.68 -8.93
CA ARG A 395 13.57 -3.96 -10.11
C ARG A 395 14.69 -4.96 -9.80
N GLU A 396 15.25 -4.94 -8.59
CA GLU A 396 16.20 -5.94 -8.12
C GLU A 396 15.54 -7.33 -7.95
N GLN A 397 14.35 -7.37 -7.36
CA GLN A 397 13.56 -8.58 -7.17
C GLN A 397 13.11 -9.17 -8.50
N ILE A 398 12.73 -8.36 -9.49
CA ILE A 398 12.46 -8.86 -10.85
C ILE A 398 13.71 -9.50 -11.46
N ARG A 399 14.89 -8.91 -11.26
CA ARG A 399 16.16 -9.49 -11.74
C ARG A 399 16.44 -10.84 -11.06
N GLN A 400 16.24 -10.94 -9.76
CA GLN A 400 16.41 -12.20 -9.00
C GLN A 400 15.35 -13.24 -9.37
N LEU A 401 14.08 -12.84 -9.49
CA LEU A 401 12.98 -13.69 -9.92
C LEU A 401 13.23 -14.21 -11.34
N LYS A 402 13.82 -13.44 -12.25
CA LYS A 402 14.22 -13.91 -13.59
C LYS A 402 15.22 -15.06 -13.50
N ASN A 403 16.21 -14.94 -12.62
CA ASN A 403 17.25 -15.95 -12.41
C ASN A 403 16.67 -17.21 -11.75
N ALA A 404 15.76 -17.06 -10.79
CA ALA A 404 15.09 -18.17 -10.10
C ALA A 404 14.00 -18.85 -10.95
N SER A 405 13.27 -18.10 -11.78
CA SER A 405 12.13 -18.59 -12.57
C SER A 405 12.52 -19.15 -13.95
N ARG A 406 13.82 -19.27 -14.27
CA ARG A 406 14.33 -19.60 -15.63
C ARG A 406 13.65 -18.76 -16.72
N GLY A 407 13.39 -17.48 -16.43
CA GLY A 407 12.74 -16.56 -17.38
C GLY A 407 11.20 -16.59 -17.43
N ASN A 408 10.50 -17.31 -16.55
CA ASN A 408 9.02 -17.41 -16.53
C ASN A 408 8.29 -16.24 -15.83
N LEU A 409 8.90 -15.06 -15.73
CA LEU A 409 8.13 -13.84 -15.52
C LEU A 409 7.58 -13.42 -16.89
N PRO A 410 6.26 -13.20 -17.06
CA PRO A 410 5.72 -12.84 -18.37
C PRO A 410 6.47 -11.61 -18.90
N TYR A 411 7.13 -11.75 -20.05
CA TYR A 411 7.81 -10.66 -20.75
C TYR A 411 6.88 -9.44 -20.88
N ASP A 412 5.59 -9.73 -21.08
CA ASP A 412 4.47 -8.79 -21.20
C ASP A 412 4.36 -7.82 -20.01
N ILE A 413 4.61 -8.26 -18.77
CA ILE A 413 4.49 -7.39 -17.58
C ILE A 413 5.59 -6.34 -17.58
N ARG A 414 6.83 -6.72 -17.94
CA ARG A 414 7.95 -5.77 -17.99
C ARG A 414 7.78 -4.78 -19.13
N LEU A 415 7.43 -5.27 -20.32
CA LEU A 415 7.18 -4.41 -21.47
C LEU A 415 6.06 -3.42 -21.15
N LYS A 416 4.95 -3.91 -20.57
CA LYS A 416 3.83 -3.07 -20.17
C LYS A 416 4.21 -2.08 -19.08
N SER A 417 4.95 -2.49 -18.05
CA SER A 417 5.41 -1.58 -16.99
C SER A 417 6.31 -0.46 -17.53
N ILE A 418 7.24 -0.76 -18.44
CA ILE A 418 8.11 0.25 -19.05
C ILE A 418 7.29 1.20 -19.92
N ASN A 419 6.41 0.66 -20.77
CA ASN A 419 5.57 1.48 -21.64
C ASN A 419 4.61 2.36 -20.85
N ASP A 420 3.89 1.79 -19.88
CA ASP A 420 2.98 2.54 -18.99
C ASP A 420 3.76 3.62 -18.23
N PHE A 421 4.98 3.32 -17.76
CA PHE A 421 5.83 4.31 -17.08
C PHE A 421 6.28 5.44 -18.02
N VAL A 422 6.80 5.12 -19.20
CA VAL A 422 7.25 6.12 -20.19
C VAL A 422 6.10 7.03 -20.59
N GLN A 423 4.93 6.46 -20.89
CA GLN A 423 3.73 7.24 -21.17
C GLN A 423 3.34 8.13 -19.99
N SER A 424 3.45 7.63 -18.76
CA SER A 424 3.16 8.41 -17.56
C SER A 424 4.12 9.58 -17.37
N VAL A 425 5.42 9.36 -17.54
CA VAL A 425 6.45 10.42 -17.43
C VAL A 425 6.20 11.50 -18.47
N ILE A 426 5.99 11.11 -19.73
CA ILE A 426 5.76 12.06 -20.83
C ILE A 426 4.47 12.85 -20.62
N THR A 427 3.34 12.17 -20.41
CA THR A 427 2.03 12.83 -20.24
C THR A 427 1.96 13.72 -19.01
N SER A 428 2.51 13.28 -17.87
CA SER A 428 2.53 14.08 -16.64
C SER A 428 3.43 15.33 -16.74
N SER A 429 4.44 15.29 -17.61
CA SER A 429 5.35 16.43 -17.85
C SER A 429 4.76 17.47 -18.81
N MET A 430 3.63 17.19 -19.48
CA MET A 430 2.96 18.12 -20.40
C MET A 430 1.87 18.97 -19.73
N ASN A 431 1.41 18.58 -18.54
CA ASN A 431 0.34 19.26 -17.81
C ASN A 431 0.66 20.75 -17.56
N ASP A 432 -0.36 21.58 -17.35
CA ASP A 432 -0.17 23.02 -17.03
C ASP A 432 0.62 23.24 -15.74
N GLU A 433 0.40 22.37 -14.75
CA GLU A 433 1.29 22.20 -13.61
C GLU A 433 2.04 20.86 -13.78
N PRO A 434 3.20 20.87 -14.48
CA PRO A 434 3.86 19.65 -14.90
C PRO A 434 4.56 18.95 -13.73
N TYR A 435 4.66 17.63 -13.83
CA TYR A 435 5.52 16.83 -12.96
C TYR A 435 6.99 16.94 -13.39
N ASN A 436 7.89 16.93 -12.41
CA ASN A 436 9.33 16.83 -12.63
C ASN A 436 9.83 15.46 -12.17
N TRP A 437 10.86 14.93 -12.82
CA TRP A 437 11.33 13.56 -12.62
C TRP A 437 12.86 13.52 -12.47
N ILE A 438 13.34 12.87 -11.41
CA ILE A 438 14.71 12.41 -11.27
C ILE A 438 14.69 10.87 -11.28
N ILE A 439 15.45 10.27 -12.18
CA ILE A 439 15.58 8.82 -12.35
C ILE A 439 17.03 8.47 -12.00
N CYS A 440 17.23 7.64 -10.97
CA CYS A 440 18.53 7.31 -10.40
C CYS A 440 18.79 5.81 -10.34
N GLU A 441 20.03 5.39 -10.10
CA GLU A 441 20.40 3.98 -10.20
C GLU A 441 19.80 3.08 -9.13
N GLY A 442 19.93 3.43 -7.86
CA GLY A 442 19.53 2.57 -6.75
C GLY A 442 18.70 3.29 -5.69
N SER A 443 18.29 2.52 -4.70
CA SER A 443 17.43 2.98 -3.59
C SER A 443 18.19 3.84 -2.57
N SER A 444 19.51 3.72 -2.46
CA SER A 444 20.37 4.61 -1.67
C SER A 444 20.32 6.04 -2.21
N GLU A 445 20.48 6.20 -3.53
CA GLU A 445 20.46 7.49 -4.23
C GLU A 445 19.14 8.21 -3.98
N LYS A 446 18.04 7.44 -4.02
CA LYS A 446 16.71 7.95 -3.71
C LYS A 446 16.64 8.58 -2.33
N ILE A 447 17.20 7.94 -1.29
CA ILE A 447 17.16 8.45 0.09
C ILE A 447 17.89 9.79 0.17
N TYR A 448 19.08 9.89 -0.41
CA TYR A 448 19.84 11.14 -0.44
C TYR A 448 19.08 12.24 -1.19
N PHE A 449 18.55 11.94 -2.37
CA PHE A 449 17.80 12.89 -3.18
C PHE A 449 16.51 13.33 -2.50
N SER A 450 15.73 12.42 -1.91
CA SER A 450 14.52 12.78 -1.18
C SER A 450 14.81 13.77 -0.05
N LYS A 451 15.97 13.65 0.61
CA LYS A 451 16.39 14.63 1.62
C LYS A 451 16.87 15.94 1.02
N TYR A 452 17.70 15.90 -0.03
CA TYR A 452 18.24 17.12 -0.65
C TYR A 452 17.18 17.96 -1.37
N PHE A 453 16.15 17.34 -1.92
CA PHE A 453 15.09 17.98 -2.69
C PHE A 453 13.75 18.03 -1.95
N GLU A 454 13.75 17.85 -0.62
CA GLU A 454 12.53 17.80 0.23
C GLU A 454 11.60 18.99 -0.04
N ASP A 455 12.15 20.19 -0.21
CA ASP A 455 11.40 21.42 -0.50
C ASP A 455 10.84 21.49 -1.93
N ILE A 456 11.46 20.79 -2.88
CA ILE A 456 11.12 20.79 -4.31
C ILE A 456 10.10 19.69 -4.63
N VAL A 457 10.15 18.56 -3.92
CA VAL A 457 9.20 17.42 -4.07
C VAL A 457 7.75 17.90 -4.04
N GLU A 458 7.39 18.72 -3.06
CA GLU A 458 6.04 19.26 -2.94
C GLU A 458 5.81 20.46 -3.87
N LYS A 459 6.69 21.47 -3.82
CA LYS A 459 6.49 22.76 -4.53
C LYS A 459 6.51 22.63 -6.05
N LYS A 460 7.24 21.66 -6.58
CA LYS A 460 7.46 21.46 -8.02
C LYS A 460 7.00 20.09 -8.50
N LYS A 461 6.20 19.36 -7.71
CA LYS A 461 5.73 18.01 -8.04
C LYS A 461 6.87 17.10 -8.54
N LEU A 462 8.02 17.16 -7.87
CA LEU A 462 9.17 16.34 -8.22
C LEU A 462 8.97 14.90 -7.75
N ARG A 463 9.37 13.94 -8.59
CA ARG A 463 9.34 12.49 -8.33
C ARG A 463 10.73 11.89 -8.53
N ILE A 464 11.18 11.09 -7.56
CA ILE A 464 12.52 10.49 -7.55
C ILE A 464 12.39 8.96 -7.63
N ILE A 465 12.97 8.36 -8.67
CA ILE A 465 12.69 7.00 -9.11
C ILE A 465 13.98 6.18 -9.26
N PRO A 466 14.21 5.17 -8.40
CA PRO A 466 15.34 4.26 -8.54
C PRO A 466 15.06 3.16 -9.57
N VAL A 467 16.02 2.87 -10.46
CA VAL A 467 15.79 1.97 -11.61
C VAL A 467 16.57 0.66 -11.64
N GLY A 468 17.42 0.38 -10.65
CA GLY A 468 18.17 -0.87 -10.53
C GLY A 468 19.43 -0.93 -11.39
N GLY A 469 20.12 0.21 -11.55
CA GLY A 469 21.45 0.34 -12.16
C GLY A 469 21.51 0.97 -13.56
N ALA A 470 22.72 1.33 -13.98
CA ALA A 470 23.03 2.04 -15.23
C ALA A 470 22.43 1.40 -16.49
N SER A 471 22.38 0.06 -16.56
CA SER A 471 21.81 -0.65 -17.72
C SER A 471 20.30 -0.41 -17.89
N GLU A 472 19.57 -0.20 -16.79
CA GLU A 472 18.14 0.13 -16.82
C GLU A 472 17.92 1.62 -17.11
N ILE A 473 18.82 2.51 -16.64
CA ILE A 473 18.82 3.92 -17.06
C ILE A 473 18.95 4.02 -18.58
N LYS A 474 19.92 3.31 -19.18
CA LYS A 474 20.12 3.28 -20.63
C LYS A 474 18.84 2.87 -21.38
N LYS A 475 18.21 1.77 -20.95
CA LYS A 475 16.99 1.27 -21.60
C LYS A 475 15.88 2.31 -21.50
N LEU A 476 15.66 2.83 -20.31
CA LEU A 476 14.59 3.80 -20.05
C LEU A 476 14.82 5.11 -20.81
N TYR A 477 16.06 5.61 -20.86
CA TYR A 477 16.44 6.76 -21.67
C TYR A 477 16.05 6.54 -23.14
N ASN A 478 16.38 5.38 -23.71
CA ASN A 478 16.05 5.09 -25.11
C ASN A 478 14.54 5.07 -25.37
N HIS A 479 13.75 4.51 -24.46
CA HIS A 479 12.28 4.53 -24.60
C HIS A 479 11.68 5.92 -24.41
N LEU A 480 12.18 6.69 -23.43
CA LEU A 480 11.78 8.07 -23.20
C LEU A 480 12.14 8.94 -24.39
N LEU A 481 13.33 8.78 -24.96
CA LEU A 481 13.83 9.59 -26.08
C LEU A 481 12.89 9.51 -27.28
N VAL A 482 12.47 8.30 -27.66
CA VAL A 482 11.54 8.09 -28.79
C VAL A 482 10.23 8.85 -28.57
N SER A 483 9.66 8.73 -27.37
CA SER A 483 8.39 9.40 -27.03
C SER A 483 8.59 10.91 -26.87
N TYR A 484 9.70 11.34 -26.29
CA TYR A 484 10.02 12.74 -26.05
C TYR A 484 10.18 13.50 -27.37
N GLU A 485 10.83 12.91 -28.37
CA GLU A 485 11.06 13.58 -29.66
C GLU A 485 9.75 13.93 -30.39
N GLU A 486 8.71 13.10 -30.21
CA GLU A 486 7.38 13.32 -30.77
C GLU A 486 6.67 14.51 -30.09
N PHE A 487 6.90 14.72 -28.79
CA PHE A 487 6.16 15.70 -27.98
C PHE A 487 7.00 16.80 -27.32
N LYS A 488 8.25 16.99 -27.77
CA LYS A 488 9.24 17.88 -27.13
C LYS A 488 8.74 19.31 -26.89
N ASP A 489 7.86 19.81 -27.74
CA ASP A 489 7.34 21.18 -27.70
C ASP A 489 6.18 21.34 -26.70
N GLU A 490 5.55 20.22 -26.31
CA GLU A 490 4.45 20.17 -25.32
C GLU A 490 4.95 19.89 -23.90
N ILE A 491 6.15 19.31 -23.76
CA ILE A 491 6.73 18.93 -22.48
C ILE A 491 7.23 20.19 -21.76
N LYS A 492 6.63 20.50 -20.61
CA LYS A 492 6.96 21.64 -19.75
C LYS A 492 7.81 21.24 -18.55
N GLY A 493 7.61 20.03 -18.02
CA GLY A 493 8.34 19.46 -16.88
C GLY A 493 9.71 18.90 -17.24
N LYS A 494 10.59 18.76 -16.25
CA LYS A 494 11.97 18.29 -16.39
C LYS A 494 12.08 16.80 -16.14
N ILE A 495 12.75 16.08 -17.02
CA ILE A 495 13.05 14.65 -16.90
C ILE A 495 14.57 14.49 -16.85
N ILE A 496 15.08 14.13 -15.68
CA ILE A 496 16.51 14.04 -15.39
C ILE A 496 16.86 12.58 -15.08
N LEU A 497 17.86 12.04 -15.75
CA LEU A 497 18.42 10.71 -15.52
C LEU A 497 19.87 10.85 -15.05
N LEU A 498 20.18 10.29 -13.88
CA LEU A 498 21.49 10.36 -13.25
C LEU A 498 22.07 8.96 -13.03
N SER A 499 23.27 8.75 -13.56
CA SER A 499 24.05 7.52 -13.43
C SER A 499 25.32 7.71 -12.61
N ASP A 500 25.76 6.63 -11.97
CA ASP A 500 27.10 6.51 -11.41
C ASP A 500 28.12 6.27 -12.54
N THR A 501 29.40 6.41 -12.24
CA THR A 501 30.48 5.99 -13.14
C THR A 501 31.02 4.64 -12.67
N ASP A 502 30.55 3.57 -13.30
CA ASP A 502 31.00 2.19 -13.05
C ASP A 502 32.37 1.88 -13.67
N ARG A 503 33.02 0.81 -13.18
CA ARG A 503 34.24 0.24 -13.82
C ARG A 503 33.95 -0.25 -15.24
N ASP A 504 32.83 -0.94 -15.42
CA ASP A 504 32.35 -1.39 -16.72
C ASP A 504 31.32 -0.39 -17.26
N LEU A 505 31.82 0.65 -17.91
CA LEU A 505 30.99 1.79 -18.33
C LEU A 505 29.87 1.36 -19.29
N VAL A 506 28.63 1.63 -18.92
CA VAL A 506 27.47 1.48 -19.81
C VAL A 506 27.41 2.66 -20.77
N ASN A 507 28.12 2.56 -21.90
CA ASN A 507 28.17 3.65 -22.88
C ASN A 507 26.94 3.66 -23.83
N TYR A 508 26.44 4.86 -24.11
CA TYR A 508 25.43 5.16 -25.13
C TYR A 508 25.35 6.66 -25.40
N ASP A 509 24.88 7.00 -26.60
CA ASP A 509 24.73 8.40 -26.98
C ASP A 509 23.52 9.03 -26.30
N THR A 510 23.72 10.27 -25.86
CA THR A 510 22.68 11.10 -25.25
C THR A 510 22.56 12.39 -26.04
N LYS A 511 21.34 12.72 -26.46
CA LYS A 511 21.00 14.00 -27.06
C LYS A 511 20.75 15.02 -25.95
N GLU A 512 21.10 16.28 -26.22
CA GLU A 512 20.81 17.39 -25.31
C GLU A 512 19.48 18.02 -25.67
N TYR A 513 18.53 17.90 -24.75
CA TYR A 513 17.26 18.59 -24.79
C TYR A 513 17.10 19.43 -23.52
N THR A 514 16.28 20.47 -23.60
CA THR A 514 16.05 21.38 -22.48
C THR A 514 15.34 20.69 -21.31
N ASN A 515 14.44 19.75 -21.61
CA ASN A 515 13.58 19.09 -20.62
C ASN A 515 13.84 17.57 -20.50
N LEU A 516 14.79 17.01 -21.27
CA LEU A 516 15.28 15.63 -21.10
C LEU A 516 16.80 15.65 -20.95
N ILE A 517 17.27 15.41 -19.72
CA ILE A 517 18.66 15.52 -19.31
C ILE A 517 19.12 14.12 -18.86
N CYS A 518 20.23 13.63 -19.42
CA CYS A 518 20.84 12.36 -19.00
C CYS A 518 22.33 12.56 -18.78
N LYS A 519 22.80 12.38 -17.54
CA LYS A 519 24.17 12.66 -17.11
C LYS A 519 24.69 11.54 -16.21
N ARG A 520 26.01 11.43 -16.12
CA ARG A 520 26.69 10.61 -15.11
C ARG A 520 27.56 11.47 -14.20
N ILE A 521 27.67 11.02 -12.96
CA ILE A 521 28.46 11.64 -11.92
C ILE A 521 29.91 11.16 -12.04
N ILE A 522 30.87 12.09 -12.00
CA ILE A 522 32.28 11.75 -11.97
C ILE A 522 33.10 12.72 -11.12
N ASN A 523 34.08 12.21 -10.38
CA ASN A 523 35.07 13.04 -9.71
C ASN A 523 36.20 13.46 -10.67
N SER A 524 36.46 14.76 -10.74
CA SER A 524 37.58 15.32 -11.48
C SER A 524 38.76 15.53 -10.54
N GLU A 525 39.76 14.65 -10.61
CA GLU A 525 40.97 14.75 -9.77
C GLU A 525 41.75 16.06 -10.00
N GLN A 526 41.79 16.54 -11.25
CA GLN A 526 42.51 17.77 -11.61
C GLN A 526 41.90 19.01 -10.97
N GLU A 527 40.58 19.10 -10.93
CA GLU A 527 39.85 20.26 -10.41
C GLU A 527 39.39 20.07 -8.97
N ARG A 528 39.55 18.88 -8.39
CA ARG A 528 39.02 18.46 -7.07
C ARG A 528 37.53 18.76 -6.91
N VAL A 529 36.74 18.54 -7.96
CA VAL A 529 35.29 18.74 -7.94
C VAL A 529 34.55 17.55 -8.56
N THR A 530 33.33 17.32 -8.10
CA THR A 530 32.40 16.41 -8.75
C THR A 530 31.72 17.11 -9.93
N LYS A 531 31.60 16.43 -11.07
CA LYS A 531 30.98 16.96 -12.29
C LYS A 531 29.85 16.05 -12.79
N LEU A 532 28.87 16.66 -13.43
CA LEU A 532 27.80 15.98 -14.16
C LEU A 532 28.08 16.05 -15.67
N ILE A 533 28.54 14.94 -16.26
CA ILE A 533 28.93 14.88 -17.67
C ILE A 533 27.99 14.01 -18.48
N LYS A 534 28.00 14.13 -19.82
CA LYS A 534 27.23 13.23 -20.68
C LYS A 534 27.76 11.80 -20.53
N ILE A 535 26.90 10.82 -20.72
CA ILE A 535 27.25 9.40 -20.59
C ILE A 535 28.47 9.03 -21.44
N SER A 536 28.49 9.44 -22.71
CA SER A 536 29.56 9.15 -23.66
C SER A 536 30.77 10.09 -23.61
N SER A 537 30.77 11.12 -22.76
CA SER A 537 31.87 12.08 -22.65
C SER A 537 33.01 11.55 -21.78
N ASN A 538 34.22 12.07 -21.98
CA ASN A 538 35.34 11.84 -21.06
C ASN A 538 35.29 12.84 -19.88
N PRO A 539 35.91 12.52 -18.73
CA PRO A 539 36.65 11.29 -18.42
C PRO A 539 35.74 10.12 -18.04
N THR A 540 36.15 8.86 -18.25
CA THR A 540 35.39 7.63 -17.87
C THR A 540 35.87 7.00 -16.56
N ALA A 541 36.87 7.61 -15.92
CA ALA A 541 37.46 7.17 -14.66
C ALA A 541 37.80 8.42 -13.82
N PRO A 542 37.85 8.31 -12.47
CA PRO A 542 37.72 7.09 -11.67
C PRO A 542 36.29 6.55 -11.55
N LYS A 543 36.15 5.31 -11.07
CA LYS A 543 34.86 4.79 -10.60
C LYS A 543 34.31 5.77 -9.56
N THR A 544 33.07 6.21 -9.73
CA THR A 544 32.43 7.21 -8.87
C THR A 544 31.00 6.77 -8.60
N GLU A 545 30.72 6.31 -7.39
CA GLU A 545 29.36 6.08 -6.87
C GLU A 545 28.83 7.35 -6.19
N ILE A 546 27.51 7.42 -5.94
CA ILE A 546 26.96 8.58 -5.23
C ILE A 546 27.61 8.79 -3.86
N GLU A 547 27.94 7.71 -3.14
CA GLU A 547 28.60 7.77 -1.84
C GLU A 547 29.95 8.49 -1.90
N ASP A 548 30.67 8.39 -3.03
CA ASP A 548 31.97 9.03 -3.23
C ASP A 548 31.85 10.56 -3.41
N VAL A 549 30.63 11.07 -3.64
CA VAL A 549 30.36 12.48 -3.96
C VAL A 549 29.47 13.20 -2.95
N LEU A 550 29.18 12.53 -1.83
CA LEU A 550 28.52 13.13 -0.67
C LEU A 550 29.46 14.08 0.09
N ASN A 551 28.93 14.87 1.03
CA ASN A 551 29.75 15.69 1.92
C ASN A 551 30.65 14.81 2.80
N GLY A 552 31.96 14.99 2.67
CA GLY A 552 33.01 14.18 3.29
C GLY A 552 32.92 14.11 4.81
N LYS A 553 32.80 15.26 5.46
CA LYS A 553 32.67 15.37 6.92
C LYS A 553 31.46 14.60 7.44
N GLN A 554 30.29 14.84 6.85
CA GLN A 554 29.05 14.16 7.25
C GLN A 554 29.12 12.65 7.01
N PHE A 555 29.73 12.24 5.89
CA PHE A 555 29.90 10.83 5.55
C PHE A 555 30.77 10.13 6.59
N TYR A 556 31.88 10.77 6.96
CA TYR A 556 32.80 10.27 7.99
C TYR A 556 32.12 10.11 9.36
N ASP A 557 31.44 11.14 9.84
CA ASP A 557 30.71 11.13 11.11
C ASP A 557 29.61 10.06 11.12
N THR A 558 29.03 9.76 9.96
CA THR A 558 28.06 8.67 9.81
C THR A 558 28.76 7.32 9.86
N LEU A 559 29.88 7.15 9.16
CA LEU A 559 30.63 5.90 9.11
C LEU A 559 31.23 5.52 10.48
N ILE A 560 31.70 6.50 11.26
CA ILE A 560 32.17 6.30 12.64
C ILE A 560 31.08 5.67 13.52
N SER A 561 29.80 6.03 13.32
CA SER A 561 28.70 5.45 14.12
C SER A 561 28.50 3.94 13.93
N PHE A 562 29.12 3.35 12.91
CA PHE A 562 29.10 1.89 12.66
C PHE A 562 30.38 1.19 13.14
N LYS A 563 31.38 1.93 13.63
CA LYS A 563 32.70 1.40 13.98
C LYS A 563 32.63 0.32 15.06
N GLU A 564 31.79 0.51 16.08
CA GLU A 564 31.62 -0.47 17.16
C GLU A 564 30.95 -1.77 16.67
N GLU A 565 30.02 -1.66 15.71
CA GLU A 565 29.32 -2.81 15.12
C GLU A 565 30.22 -3.58 14.14
N PHE A 566 31.13 -2.89 13.44
CA PHE A 566 32.00 -3.47 12.40
C PHE A 566 33.50 -3.12 12.58
N PRO A 567 34.12 -3.48 13.72
CA PRO A 567 35.49 -3.08 14.03
C PRO A 567 36.53 -3.65 13.06
N GLU A 568 36.29 -4.83 12.49
CA GLU A 568 37.21 -5.46 11.52
C GLU A 568 37.27 -4.72 10.18
N LEU A 569 36.18 -4.05 9.78
CA LEU A 569 36.10 -3.33 8.51
C LEU A 569 36.38 -1.84 8.69
N LEU A 570 35.88 -1.24 9.78
CA LEU A 570 35.90 0.21 10.02
C LEU A 570 36.87 0.63 11.12
N GLY A 571 37.63 -0.31 11.71
CA GLY A 571 38.55 -0.03 12.81
C GLY A 571 39.68 0.95 12.47
N PHE A 572 39.96 1.16 11.18
CA PHE A 572 40.94 2.14 10.71
C PHE A 572 40.46 3.60 10.85
N LEU A 573 39.17 3.83 11.10
CA LEU A 573 38.62 5.17 11.30
C LEU A 573 39.03 5.66 12.69
N GLU A 574 39.94 6.64 12.75
CA GLU A 574 40.25 7.37 13.99
C GLU A 574 39.21 8.47 14.24
N GLU A 575 39.16 9.08 15.42
CA GLU A 575 38.40 10.33 15.58
C GLU A 575 39.23 11.48 14.99
N LYS A 576 39.03 11.79 13.71
CA LYS A 576 39.63 12.97 13.07
C LYS A 576 38.71 14.19 13.23
N ASN A 577 39.24 15.27 13.77
CA ASN A 577 38.48 16.53 13.95
C ASN A 577 38.38 17.38 12.66
N ASP A 578 39.22 17.13 11.64
CA ASP A 578 39.40 18.03 10.48
C ASP A 578 39.08 17.37 9.12
N VAL A 579 38.00 16.59 9.02
CA VAL A 579 37.55 16.10 7.70
C VAL A 579 36.90 17.25 6.92
N SER A 580 37.34 17.47 5.68
CA SER A 580 36.82 18.56 4.84
C SER A 580 35.37 18.29 4.38
N GLU A 581 34.65 19.36 4.06
CA GLU A 581 33.29 19.29 3.50
C GLU A 581 33.28 19.14 1.96
N GLU A 582 34.43 18.81 1.35
CA GLU A 582 34.51 18.40 -0.07
C GLU A 582 33.80 17.05 -0.29
N SER A 583 33.76 16.56 -1.52
CA SER A 583 33.26 15.21 -1.78
C SER A 583 34.08 14.16 -1.04
N VAL A 584 33.42 13.08 -0.59
CA VAL A 584 34.04 11.95 0.14
C VAL A 584 35.35 11.49 -0.49
N TYR A 585 35.35 11.35 -1.82
CA TYR A 585 36.52 10.94 -2.59
C TYR A 585 37.76 11.81 -2.34
N PHE A 586 37.58 13.13 -2.22
CA PHE A 586 38.67 14.08 -1.97
C PHE A 586 38.94 14.35 -0.50
N ALA A 587 37.91 14.21 0.35
CA ALA A 587 37.97 14.56 1.77
C ALA A 587 38.63 13.48 2.63
N LEU A 588 38.42 12.20 2.30
CA LEU A 588 38.88 11.09 3.14
C LEU A 588 40.29 10.58 2.80
N ASP A 589 40.76 10.79 1.58
CA ASP A 589 42.06 10.32 1.06
C ASP A 589 42.37 8.87 1.49
N ILE A 590 41.37 7.98 1.33
CA ILE A 590 41.44 6.60 1.79
C ILE A 590 42.30 5.74 0.88
N THR A 591 43.14 4.91 1.48
CA THR A 591 43.93 3.92 0.75
C THR A 591 43.03 2.90 0.07
N LYS A 592 43.55 2.23 -0.97
CA LYS A 592 42.81 1.18 -1.69
C LYS A 592 42.23 0.11 -0.76
N THR A 593 42.98 -0.32 0.25
CA THR A 593 42.53 -1.32 1.23
C THR A 593 41.38 -0.80 2.11
N GLN A 594 41.42 0.48 2.51
CA GLN A 594 40.34 1.10 3.26
C GLN A 594 39.07 1.25 2.40
N ALA A 595 39.21 1.64 1.14
CA ALA A 595 38.10 1.70 0.19
C ALA A 595 37.46 0.31 -0.02
N GLU A 596 38.26 -0.75 -0.17
CA GLU A 596 37.76 -2.12 -0.26
C GLU A 596 37.03 -2.57 1.03
N ASN A 597 37.46 -2.10 2.19
CA ASN A 597 36.77 -2.40 3.46
C ASN A 597 35.42 -1.67 3.57
N ILE A 598 35.35 -0.41 3.13
CA ILE A 598 34.08 0.35 3.06
C ILE A 598 33.13 -0.32 2.05
N GLU A 599 33.63 -0.74 0.89
CA GLU A 599 32.85 -1.47 -0.12
C GLU A 599 32.31 -2.80 0.46
N LYS A 600 33.13 -3.56 1.20
CA LYS A 600 32.66 -4.76 1.91
C LYS A 600 31.61 -4.44 2.96
N PHE A 601 31.79 -3.37 3.73
CA PHE A 601 30.81 -2.92 4.73
C PHE A 601 29.44 -2.64 4.08
N PHE A 602 29.41 -1.92 2.95
CA PHE A 602 28.15 -1.61 2.26
C PHE A 602 27.47 -2.84 1.66
N ASN A 603 28.25 -3.84 1.26
CA ASN A 603 27.72 -5.10 0.71
C ASN A 603 27.19 -6.08 1.77
N ILE A 604 27.31 -5.78 3.07
CA ILE A 604 26.78 -6.62 4.15
C ILE A 604 25.34 -6.24 4.47
N GLY A 605 24.42 -7.20 4.33
CA GLY A 605 23.04 -7.06 4.80
C GLY A 605 22.32 -5.84 4.23
N LYS A 606 21.79 -4.99 5.12
CA LYS A 606 21.10 -3.72 4.77
C LYS A 606 21.98 -2.49 5.07
N ASN A 607 23.30 -2.65 5.21
CA ASN A 607 24.18 -1.57 5.68
C ASN A 607 24.15 -0.33 4.78
N LYS A 608 24.19 -0.47 3.45
CA LYS A 608 24.09 0.67 2.51
C LYS A 608 22.81 1.49 2.74
N TYR A 609 21.68 0.81 2.93
CA TYR A 609 20.40 1.46 3.24
C TYR A 609 20.41 2.17 4.60
N ILE A 610 20.85 1.47 5.66
CA ILE A 610 20.88 2.02 7.03
C ILE A 610 21.83 3.22 7.10
N PHE A 611 22.97 3.16 6.40
CA PHE A 611 23.90 4.26 6.29
C PHE A 611 23.24 5.48 5.66
N ALA A 612 22.55 5.32 4.52
CA ALA A 612 21.87 6.44 3.86
C ALA A 612 20.82 7.12 4.75
N VAL A 613 20.07 6.33 5.52
CA VAL A 613 19.12 6.85 6.51
C VAL A 613 19.85 7.64 7.61
N ARG A 614 20.85 7.05 8.28
CA ARG A 614 21.60 7.73 9.35
C ARG A 614 22.32 9.00 8.84
N TYR A 615 22.80 8.98 7.60
CA TYR A 615 23.44 10.14 6.96
C TYR A 615 22.46 11.30 6.81
N THR A 616 21.25 11.02 6.28
CA THR A 616 20.24 12.04 6.01
C THR A 616 19.59 12.62 7.26
N GLU A 617 19.49 11.84 8.34
CA GLU A 617 19.02 12.30 9.66
C GLU A 617 19.92 13.36 10.29
N LYS A 618 21.23 13.34 9.99
CA LYS A 618 22.22 14.27 10.52
C LYS A 618 22.33 15.57 9.71
N ILE A 619 21.62 15.70 8.58
CA ILE A 619 21.63 16.93 7.77
C ILE A 619 20.88 18.04 8.53
N GLY A 620 21.64 18.98 9.10
CA GLY A 620 21.13 20.15 9.82
C GLY A 620 21.32 21.47 9.07
N ASN A 621 21.00 22.59 9.75
CA ASN A 621 21.01 23.93 9.14
C ASN A 621 22.41 24.42 8.69
N THR A 622 23.48 23.91 9.28
CA THR A 622 24.87 24.28 8.96
C THR A 622 25.49 23.37 7.89
N TYR A 623 24.72 22.44 7.35
CA TYR A 623 25.22 21.46 6.39
C TYR A 623 25.51 22.10 5.02
N LYS A 624 26.73 21.93 4.52
CA LYS A 624 27.10 22.33 3.16
C LYS A 624 26.64 21.30 2.14
N VAL A 625 25.63 21.67 1.35
CA VAL A 625 25.12 20.86 0.24
C VAL A 625 26.17 20.76 -0.88
N PRO A 626 26.48 19.56 -1.39
CA PRO A 626 27.40 19.39 -2.51
C PRO A 626 26.99 20.20 -3.75
N ASP A 627 27.96 20.82 -4.43
CA ASP A 627 27.68 21.75 -5.54
C ASP A 627 26.94 21.10 -6.71
N TRP A 628 27.23 19.83 -7.01
CA TRP A 628 26.54 19.08 -8.06
C TRP A 628 25.04 18.87 -7.75
N ILE A 629 24.64 18.79 -6.48
CA ILE A 629 23.23 18.75 -6.08
C ILE A 629 22.56 20.10 -6.39
N ASN A 630 23.25 21.21 -6.12
CA ASN A 630 22.75 22.54 -6.45
C ASN A 630 22.63 22.75 -7.97
N GLU A 631 23.54 22.17 -8.75
CA GLU A 631 23.43 22.12 -10.22
C GLU A 631 22.14 21.40 -10.64
N VAL A 632 21.84 20.22 -10.09
CA VAL A 632 20.59 19.50 -10.37
C VAL A 632 19.36 20.30 -9.94
N LYS A 633 19.41 20.98 -8.78
CA LYS A 633 18.32 21.88 -8.33
C LYS A 633 18.03 22.97 -9.34
N SER A 634 19.07 23.54 -9.95
CA SER A 634 18.91 24.63 -10.94
C SER A 634 18.19 24.19 -12.21
N TRP A 635 18.13 22.88 -12.49
CA TRP A 635 17.42 22.36 -13.65
C TRP A 635 15.91 22.32 -13.47
N ILE A 636 15.38 22.34 -12.23
CA ILE A 636 13.96 22.13 -11.84
C ILE A 636 13.31 23.46 -11.42
#